data_AF-A0A0L0LF61-F1
#
_entry.id   AF-A0A0L0LF61-F1
#
_cell.length_a   1.000
_cell.length_b   1.000
_cell.length_c   1.000
_cell.angle_alpha   90.00
_cell.angle_beta   90.00
_cell.angle_gamma   90.00
#
_symmetry.space_group_name_H-M   'P 1'
#
loop_
_entity.id
_entity.type
_entity.pdbx_description
1 polymer ?
#
loop_
_entity_poly.entity_id
_entity_poly.type
_entity_poly.pdbx_seq_one_letter_code
_entity_poly.pdbx_strand_id
1 'polypeptide(L)' 'MLTKTKKSKIVKEVQVHATDTGSPEVQIAILTKRIDELASHLKKNAKDNH' A
#
# COMPACT_ATOMS: atom_id res chain seq x y z
N MET A 1 -8.46 -3.84 0.28
CA MET A 1 -7.98 -2.81 1.24
C MET A 1 -6.83 -3.41 2.03
N LEU A 2 -5.70 -2.70 2.11
CA LEU A 2 -4.53 -3.15 2.87
C LEU A 2 -4.90 -3.36 4.34
N THR A 3 -4.66 -4.56 4.85
CA THR A 3 -4.88 -4.87 6.26
C THR A 3 -3.89 -4.11 7.13
N LYS A 4 -4.27 -3.84 8.39
CA LYS A 4 -3.40 -3.15 9.37
C LYS A 4 -2.03 -3.83 9.47
N THR A 5 -2.00 -5.15 9.51
CA THR A 5 -0.77 -5.95 9.58
C THR A 5 0.13 -5.76 8.37
N LYS A 6 -0.41 -5.80 7.15
CA LYS A 6 0.36 -5.56 5.92
C LYS A 6 0.92 -4.14 5.89
N LYS A 7 0.09 -3.15 6.24
CA LYS A 7 0.50 -1.74 6.28
C LYS A 7 1.63 -1.52 7.29
N SER A 8 1.51 -2.05 8.50
CA SER A 8 2.56 -1.95 9.53
C SER A 8 3.86 -2.63 9.12
N LYS A 9 3.80 -3.73 8.37
CA LYS A 9 5.01 -4.38 7.84
C LYS A 9 5.72 -3.50 6.83
N ILE A 10 4.99 -2.94 5.86
CA ILE A 10 5.55 -2.06 4.82
C ILE A 10 6.18 -0.82 5.45
N VAL A 11 5.48 -0.18 6.40
CA VAL A 11 6.02 1.00 7.10
C VAL A 11 7.35 0.67 7.78
N LYS A 12 7.44 -0.46 8.51
CA LYS A 12 8.67 -0.86 9.20
C LYS A 12 9.86 -1.09 8.27
N GLU A 13 9.61 -1.47 7.02
CA GLU A 13 10.67 -1.74 6.03
C GLU A 13 11.28 -0.46 5.45
N VAL A 14 10.53 0.65 5.41
CA VAL A 14 10.95 1.88 4.71
C VAL A 14 10.95 3.15 5.58
N GLN A 15 10.51 3.05 6.84
CA GLN A 15 10.48 4.17 7.78
C GLN A 15 11.89 4.75 8.02
N VAL A 16 12.00 6.08 8.06
CA VAL A 16 13.26 6.77 8.36
C VAL A 16 13.55 6.77 9.87
N HIS A 17 12.50 6.82 10.69
CA HIS A 17 12.57 6.70 12.14
C HIS A 17 11.39 5.89 12.68
N ALA A 18 11.46 5.47 13.95
CA ALA A 18 10.51 4.50 14.53
C ALA A 18 9.02 4.94 14.54
N THR A 19 8.76 6.23 14.41
CA THR A 19 7.43 6.85 14.38
C THR A 19 7.07 7.42 13.01
N ASP A 20 7.91 7.20 12.00
CA ASP A 20 7.71 7.73 10.67
C ASP A 20 6.56 7.00 9.98
N THR A 21 5.50 7.75 9.74
CA THR A 21 4.28 7.27 9.08
C THR A 21 3.91 8.12 7.87
N GLY A 22 4.68 9.18 7.62
CA GLY A 22 4.31 10.26 6.71
C GLY A 22 5.39 10.63 5.70
N SER A 23 6.60 10.09 5.81
CA SER A 23 7.65 10.32 4.81
C SER A 23 7.21 9.91 3.40
N PRO A 24 7.79 10.56 2.37
CA PRO A 24 7.54 10.18 0.98
C PRO A 24 7.77 8.69 0.73
N GLU A 25 8.82 8.10 1.30
CA GLU A 25 9.18 6.69 1.16
C GLU A 25 8.07 5.78 1.70
N VAL A 26 7.59 6.06 2.92
CA VAL A 26 6.48 5.32 3.54
C VAL A 26 5.20 5.44 2.71
N GLN A 27 4.85 6.66 2.27
CA GLN A 27 3.64 6.88 1.48
C GLN A 27 3.71 6.19 0.11
N ILE A 28 4.84 6.31 -0.59
CA ILE A 28 5.07 5.66 -1.88
C ILE A 28 4.94 4.14 -1.73
N ALA A 29 5.59 3.54 -0.73
CA ALA A 29 5.53 2.09 -0.52
C ALA A 29 4.09 1.59 -0.27
N ILE A 30 3.31 2.32 0.54
CA ILE A 30 1.90 1.98 0.80
C ILE A 30 1.06 2.12 -0.47
N LEU A 31 1.21 3.21 -1.22
CA LEU A 31 0.45 3.46 -2.45
C LEU A 31 0.78 2.45 -3.53
N THR A 32 2.07 2.15 -3.75
CA THR A 32 2.50 1.10 -4.69
C THR A 32 1.84 -0.22 -4.34
N LYS A 33 1.86 -0.64 -3.08
CA LYS A 33 1.22 -1.92 -2.72
C LYS A 33 -0.29 -1.91 -2.94
N ARG A 34 -0.94 -0.77 -2.71
CA ARG A 34 -2.38 -0.60 -2.96
C ARG A 34 -2.69 -0.67 -4.46
N ILE A 35 -1.84 -0.08 -5.30
CA ILE A 35 -1.95 -0.15 -6.76
C ILE A 35 -1.82 -1.61 -7.22
N ASP A 36 -0.87 -2.38 -6.69
CA ASP A 36 -0.73 -3.81 -7.06
C ASP A 36 -1.96 -4.64 -6.70
N GLU A 37 -2.51 -4.44 -5.49
CA GLU A 37 -3.73 -5.13 -5.06
C GLU A 37 -4.93 -4.71 -5.93
N LEU A 38 -5.04 -3.42 -6.27
CA LEU A 38 -6.11 -2.90 -7.12
C LEU A 38 -5.98 -3.39 -8.56
N ALA A 39 -4.79 -3.38 -9.15
CA ALA A 39 -4.53 -3.89 -10.48
C ALA A 39 -4.90 -5.39 -10.57
N SER A 40 -4.56 -6.17 -9.54
CA SER A 40 -4.94 -7.58 -9.47
C SER A 40 -6.45 -7.77 -9.35
N HIS A 41 -7.14 -6.90 -8.61
CA HIS A 41 -8.60 -6.89 -8.49
C HIS A 41 -9.28 -6.56 -9.83
N LEU A 42 -8.86 -5.49 -10.49
CA LEU A 42 -9.44 -5.05 -11.77
C LEU A 42 -9.19 -6.05 -12.90
N LYS A 43 -8.05 -6.75 -12.91
CA LYS A 43 -7.80 -7.87 -13.84
C LYS A 43 -8.84 -8.98 -13.71
N LYS A 44 -9.34 -9.25 -12.49
CA LYS A 44 -10.40 -10.24 -12.25
C LYS A 44 -11.79 -9.67 -12.48
N ASN A 45 -11.96 -8.36 -12.33
CA ASN A 45 -13.24 -7.66 -12.38
C ASN A 45 -13.23 -6.59 -13.48
N ALA A 46 -13.16 -7.02 -14.75
CA ALA A 46 -13.00 -6.12 -15.90
C ALA A 46 -14.14 -5.09 -16.10
N LYS A 47 -15.28 -5.25 -15.41
CA LYS A 47 -16.42 -4.33 -15.48
C LYS A 47 -16.49 -3.32 -14.32
N ASP A 48 -15.56 -3.42 -13.37
CA ASP A 48 -15.49 -2.52 -12.22
C ASP A 48 -14.83 -1.19 -12.61
N ASN A 49 -15.66 -0.19 -12.96
CA ASN A 49 -15.24 1.13 -13.45
C ASN A 49 -15.65 2.29 -12.50
N HIS A 50 -16.01 1.97 -11.25
CA HIS A 50 -16.48 2.96 -10.28
C HIS A 50 -15.37 3.93 -9.85
#